data_AF-A0A7Y5JSE7-F1
#
_entry.id   AF-A0A7Y5JSE7-F1
#
_cell.length_a   1.000
_cell.length_b   1.000
_cell.length_c   1.000
_cell.angle_alpha   90.00
_cell.angle_beta   90.00
_cell.angle_gamma   90.00
#
_symmetry.space_group_name_H-M   'P 1'
#
loop_
_entity.id
_entity.type
_entity.pdbx_description
1 polymer ?
#
loop_
_entity_poly.entity_id
_entity_poly.type
_entity_poly.pdbx_seq_one_letter_code
_entity_poly.pdbx_strand_id
1 'polypeptide(L)' 'ETKVGQDVHEQFGLKELEVTDDVFESDASIVFDQAENRMHTIKALMVATMTAL' A
#
# COMPACT_ATOMS: atom_id res chain seq x y z
N GLU A 1 -9.69 -9.17 2.73
CA GLU A 1 -9.50 -10.63 2.97
C GLU A 1 -8.67 -11.28 1.86
N THR A 2 -7.57 -11.96 2.19
CA THR A 2 -6.67 -12.62 1.22
C THR A 2 -6.40 -14.05 1.65
N LYS A 3 -6.07 -14.94 0.70
CA LYS A 3 -5.75 -16.35 0.99
C LYS A 3 -4.58 -16.47 1.99
N VAL A 4 -3.53 -15.69 1.78
CA VAL A 4 -2.35 -15.68 2.67
C VAL A 4 -2.73 -15.20 4.07
N GLY A 5 -3.57 -14.17 4.20
CA GLY A 5 -4.05 -13.72 5.51
C GLY A 5 -4.83 -14.80 6.27
N GLN A 6 -5.66 -15.57 5.57
CA GLN A 6 -6.40 -16.69 6.16
C GLN A 6 -5.47 -17.82 6.63
N ASP A 7 -4.48 -18.20 5.81
CA ASP A 7 -3.52 -19.25 6.17
C ASP A 7 -2.70 -18.84 7.42
N VAL A 8 -2.31 -17.56 7.51
CA VAL A 8 -1.62 -17.00 8.69
C VAL A 8 -2.53 -17.03 9.93
N HIS A 9 -3.82 -16.70 9.78
CA HIS A 9 -4.77 -16.78 10.87
C HIS A 9 -4.94 -18.22 11.39
N GLU A 10 -5.05 -19.20 10.50
CA GLU A 10 -5.17 -20.61 10.88
C GLU A 10 -3.93 -21.11 11.63
N GLN A 11 -2.73 -20.71 11.20
CA GLN A 11 -1.48 -21.16 11.80
C GLN A 11 -1.13 -20.46 13.12
N PHE A 12 -1.41 -19.16 13.23
CA PHE A 12 -0.90 -18.32 14.32
C PHE A 12 -2.00 -17.60 15.12
N GLY A 13 -3.26 -17.68 14.70
CA GLY A 13 -4.39 -16.98 15.34
C GLY A 13 -4.41 -15.47 15.11
N LEU A 14 -3.52 -14.93 14.28
CA LEU A 14 -3.39 -13.50 14.00
C LEU A 14 -4.34 -13.10 12.88
N LYS A 15 -5.18 -12.09 13.10
CA LYS A 15 -6.08 -11.54 12.07
C LYS A 15 -5.46 -10.36 11.32
N GLU A 16 -4.49 -9.72 11.95
CA GLU A 16 -3.81 -8.49 11.52
C GLU A 16 -2.32 -8.66 11.88
N LEU A 17 -1.42 -8.05 11.11
CA LEU A 17 0.02 -8.29 11.22
C LEU A 17 0.81 -7.02 11.49
N GLU A 18 1.11 -6.24 10.45
CA GLU A 18 1.91 -5.01 10.55
C GLU A 18 1.08 -3.77 10.89
N VAL A 19 -0.23 -3.82 10.61
CA VAL A 19 -1.20 -2.76 10.86
C VAL A 19 -2.56 -3.39 11.14
N THR A 20 -3.33 -2.79 12.04
CA THR A 20 -4.70 -3.20 12.34
C THR A 20 -5.68 -2.64 11.31
N ASP A 21 -6.81 -3.30 11.10
CA ASP A 21 -7.85 -2.85 10.15
C ASP A 21 -8.40 -1.47 10.57
N ASP A 22 -8.60 -1.28 11.89
CA ASP A 22 -9.03 -0.01 12.48
C ASP A 22 -8.11 1.16 12.10
N VAL A 23 -6.81 0.94 11.99
CA VAL A 23 -5.85 2.00 11.58
C VAL A 23 -5.82 2.12 10.07
N PHE A 24 -5.81 0.99 9.35
CA PHE A 24 -5.75 0.94 7.89
C PHE A 24 -6.94 1.66 7.23
N GLU A 25 -8.14 1.54 7.80
CA GLU A 25 -9.39 2.15 7.31
C GLU A 25 -9.72 3.48 8.01
N SER A 26 -8.88 3.97 8.93
CA SER A 26 -9.11 5.25 9.62
C SER A 26 -8.85 6.47 8.73
N ASP A 27 -9.37 7.63 9.14
CA ASP A 27 -9.06 8.94 8.54
C ASP A 27 -7.56 9.31 8.60
N ALA A 28 -6.77 8.66 9.44
CA ALA A 28 -5.32 8.86 9.50
C ALA A 28 -4.58 8.11 8.37
N SER A 29 -5.25 7.17 7.69
CA SER A 29 -4.66 6.37 6.62
C SER A 29 -4.65 7.13 5.30
N ILE A 30 -3.44 7.33 4.76
CA ILE A 30 -3.22 7.98 3.46
C ILE A 30 -2.66 7.00 2.41
N VAL A 31 -2.82 5.69 2.64
CA VAL A 31 -2.19 4.65 1.82
C VAL A 31 -2.69 4.66 0.37
N PHE A 32 -3.93 5.09 0.13
CA PHE A 32 -4.48 5.21 -1.23
C PHE A 32 -3.92 6.43 -1.98
N ASP A 33 -3.83 7.60 -1.33
CA ASP A 33 -3.15 8.77 -1.91
C ASP A 33 -1.67 8.46 -2.19
N GLN A 34 -1.01 7.75 -1.27
CA GLN A 34 0.37 7.30 -1.46
C GLN A 34 0.48 6.34 -2.65
N ALA A 35 -0.46 5.40 -2.82
CA ALA A 35 -0.48 4.48 -3.94
C ALA A 35 -0.70 5.19 -5.28
N GLU A 36 -1.64 6.14 -5.36
CA GLU A 36 -1.87 6.97 -6.55
C GLU A 36 -0.61 7.77 -6.93
N ASN A 37 0.05 8.37 -5.93
CA ASN A 37 1.26 9.16 -6.12
C ASN A 37 2.44 8.37 -6.70
N ARG A 38 2.39 7.03 -6.70
CA ARG A 38 3.37 6.22 -7.44
C ARG A 38 3.35 6.53 -8.94
N MET A 39 2.17 6.69 -9.55
CA MET A 39 2.08 7.01 -10.98
C MET A 39 2.65 8.41 -11.27
N HIS A 40 2.30 9.39 -10.44
CA HIS A 40 2.76 10.77 -10.61
C HIS A 40 4.26 10.90 -10.46
N THR A 41 4.85 10.26 -9.45
CA THR A 41 6.30 10.30 -9.22
C THR A 41 7.08 9.55 -10.30
N ILE A 42 6.60 8.38 -10.75
CA ILE A 42 7.20 7.66 -11.88
C ILE A 42 7.15 8.52 -13.15
N LYS A 43 6.00 9.17 -13.44
CA LYS A 43 5.87 10.08 -14.59
C LYS A 43 6.89 11.22 -14.51
N ALA A 44 7.03 11.86 -13.35
CA ALA A 44 7.99 12.94 -13.15
C ALA A 44 9.44 12.46 -13.44
N LEU A 45 9.81 11.28 -12.94
CA LEU A 45 11.12 10.68 -13.21
C LEU A 45 11.32 10.39 -14.71
N MET A 46 10.33 9.81 -15.39
CA MET A 46 10.40 9.55 -16.83
C MET A 46 10.57 10.85 -17.62
N VAL A 47 9.78 11.87 -17.33
CA VAL A 47 9.89 13.19 -18.01
C VAL A 47 11.28 13.78 -17.78
N ALA A 48 11.73 13.82 -16.53
CA ALA A 48 13.02 14.41 -16.15
C ALA A 48 14.23 13.70 -16.78
N THR A 49 14.14 12.38 -17.01
CA THR A 49 15.29 11.58 -17.47
C THR A 49 15.24 11.24 -18.95
N MET A 50 14.06 11.18 -19.57
CA MET A 50 13.90 10.68 -20.94
C MET A 50 13.46 11.75 -21.94
N THR A 51 12.94 12.90 -21.48
CA THR A 51 12.45 13.97 -22.38
C THR A 51 13.16 15.30 -22.22
N ALA A 52 13.98 15.46 -21.19
CA ALA A 52 14.83 16.63 -21.01
C ALA A 52 16.14 16.47 -21.81
N LEU A 53 16.04 16.61 -23.14
CA LEU A 53 17.15 16.77 -24.09
C LEU A 53 16.69 17.68 -25.24
#